data_AF-A0A4Y1Z768-F1
#
_entry.id   AF-A0A4Y1Z768-F1
#
_cell.length_a   1.000
_cell.length_b   1.000
_cell.length_c   1.000
_cell.angle_alpha   90.00
_cell.angle_beta   90.00
_cell.angle_gamma   90.00
#
_symmetry.space_group_name_H-M   'P 1'
#
loop_
_entity.id
_entity.type
_entity.pdbx_description
1 polymer ?
#
loop_
_entity_poly.entity_id
_entity_poly.type
_entity_poly.pdbx_seq_one_letter_code
_entity_poly.pdbx_strand_id
1 'polypeptide(L)'
;MVEGPRELYQLVRIKGKGFEDLEQIPEAGRIELRIADLNPFFPAGINPSDLYLMHLYLLWCAQNRISDFTVEQQKEADAWATEAAQTCFSDAFRNRMNQMFAALHRFLHQSRLPQVYDQALTQAQSRWSEPKLSYAARIKAACAESPNSAMQWATSQKEQNLGSSAQRNPYAP
;
A
#
# COMPACT_ATOMS: atom_id res chain seq x y z
N MET A 1 -4.32 24.13 12.80
CA MET A 1 -5.23 23.71 13.89
C MET A 1 -5.99 22.51 13.34
N VAL A 2 -6.14 21.44 14.10
CA VAL A 2 -6.93 20.27 13.68
C VAL A 2 -8.35 20.52 14.17
N GLU A 3 -9.30 20.73 13.25
CA GLU A 3 -10.71 21.03 13.55
C GLU A 3 -11.50 19.79 13.95
N GLY A 4 -11.01 18.59 13.60
CA GLY A 4 -11.60 17.34 14.06
C GLY A 4 -10.76 16.09 13.74
N PRO A 5 -11.15 14.91 14.26
CA PRO A 5 -10.39 13.66 14.12
C PRO A 5 -10.09 13.27 12.67
N ARG A 6 -10.90 13.73 11.70
CA ARG A 6 -10.73 13.42 10.28
C ARG A 6 -9.55 14.15 9.63
N GLU A 7 -9.14 15.29 10.17
CA GLU A 7 -8.02 16.09 9.65
C GLU A 7 -6.65 15.56 10.12
N LEU A 8 -6.63 14.60 11.05
CA LEU A 8 -5.40 13.98 11.51
C LEU A 8 -4.86 13.03 10.44
N TYR A 9 -3.93 13.51 9.60
CA TYR A 9 -3.29 12.69 8.56
C TYR A 9 -2.49 11.55 9.18
N GLN A 10 -3.01 10.32 9.03
CA GLN A 10 -2.40 9.10 9.51
C GLN A 10 -2.42 8.04 8.41
N LEU A 11 -1.35 7.26 8.33
CA LEU A 11 -1.18 6.17 7.36
C LEU A 11 -2.10 4.98 7.66
N VAL A 12 -2.44 4.77 8.93
CA VAL A 12 -3.36 3.74 9.39
C VAL A 12 -4.30 4.35 10.42
N ARG A 13 -5.60 4.05 10.33
CA ARG A 13 -6.60 4.48 11.30
C ARG A 13 -7.37 3.30 11.87
N ILE A 14 -7.67 3.38 13.16
CA ILE A 14 -8.67 2.51 13.79
C ILE A 14 -10.05 3.11 13.51
N LYS A 15 -11.00 2.26 13.09
CA LYS A 15 -12.38 2.66 12.80
C LYS A 15 -13.32 1.81 13.63
N GLY A 16 -14.37 2.46 14.11
CA GLY A 16 -15.36 1.85 15.00
C GLY A 16 -16.20 2.92 15.68
N LYS A 17 -17.07 2.51 16.60
CA LYS A 17 -17.84 3.46 17.42
C LYS A 17 -16.90 4.21 18.35
N GLY A 18 -17.22 5.47 18.67
CA GLY A 18 -16.40 6.29 19.57
C GLY A 18 -15.07 6.83 19.04
N PHE A 19 -14.66 6.52 17.80
CA PHE A 19 -13.43 7.06 17.19
C PHE A 19 -13.62 8.37 16.42
N GLU A 20 -14.86 8.69 16.05
CA GLU A 20 -15.22 9.97 15.38
C GLU A 20 -16.10 10.87 16.25
N ASP A 21 -16.74 10.29 17.26
CA ASP A 21 -17.61 10.93 18.25
C ASP A 21 -17.06 10.60 19.63
N LEU A 22 -16.35 11.56 20.24
CA LEU A 22 -15.60 11.37 21.48
C LEU A 22 -16.50 11.20 22.72
N GLU A 23 -17.83 11.39 22.58
CA GLU A 23 -18.80 11.17 23.65
C GLU A 23 -19.11 9.68 23.87
N GLN A 24 -18.76 8.82 22.91
CA GLN A 24 -19.00 7.39 22.99
C GLN A 24 -17.73 6.64 23.40
N ILE A 25 -17.91 5.53 24.13
CA ILE A 25 -16.81 4.64 24.48
C ILE A 25 -16.22 4.04 23.18
N PRO A 26 -14.91 4.18 22.92
CA PRO A 26 -14.31 3.65 21.71
C PRO A 26 -14.38 2.12 21.63
N GLU A 27 -14.89 1.60 20.52
CA GLU A 27 -14.97 0.17 20.23
C GLU A 27 -14.38 -0.10 18.83
N ALA A 28 -13.20 -0.71 18.78
CA ALA A 28 -12.47 -0.93 17.54
C ALA A 28 -13.14 -2.03 16.70
N GLY A 29 -13.61 -1.70 15.50
CA GLY A 29 -14.28 -2.64 14.61
C GLY A 29 -13.47 -3.04 13.37
N ARG A 30 -12.63 -2.14 12.86
CA ARG A 30 -11.74 -2.41 11.72
C ARG A 30 -10.54 -1.47 11.69
N ILE A 31 -9.57 -1.78 10.85
CA ILE A 31 -8.48 -0.88 10.48
C ILE A 31 -8.69 -0.35 9.06
N GLU A 32 -8.29 0.89 8.82
CA GLU A 32 -8.26 1.54 7.52
C GLU A 32 -6.80 1.82 7.15
N LEU A 33 -6.30 1.15 6.11
CA LEU A 33 -4.99 1.44 5.53
C LEU A 33 -5.14 2.58 4.50
N ARG A 34 -4.37 3.64 4.66
CA ARG A 34 -4.42 4.86 3.84
C ARG A 34 -3.10 5.12 3.11
N ILE A 35 -2.36 4.04 2.84
CA ILE A 35 -0.98 4.07 2.31
C ILE A 35 -0.90 3.87 0.80
N ALA A 36 -1.98 3.39 0.17
CA ALA A 36 -1.95 2.99 -1.23
C ALA A 36 -2.28 4.18 -2.14
N ASP A 37 -1.39 4.49 -3.06
CA ASP A 37 -1.68 5.38 -4.19
C ASP A 37 -2.58 4.68 -5.22
N LEU A 38 -3.30 5.47 -6.01
CA LEU A 38 -4.04 4.95 -7.15
C LEU A 38 -3.06 4.37 -8.17
N ASN A 39 -3.24 3.09 -8.51
CA ASN A 39 -2.42 2.40 -9.49
C ASN A 39 -3.03 2.49 -10.91
N PRO A 40 -2.47 3.30 -11.82
CA PRO A 40 -3.04 3.55 -13.15
C PRO A 40 -2.93 2.35 -14.10
N PHE A 41 -2.14 1.32 -13.75
CA PHE A 41 -2.00 0.10 -14.56
C PHE A 41 -3.13 -0.90 -14.33
N PHE A 42 -4.01 -0.65 -13.36
CA PHE A 42 -5.13 -1.52 -13.03
C PHE A 42 -6.43 -0.71 -13.08
N PRO A 43 -7.47 -1.17 -13.79
CA PRO A 43 -8.71 -0.41 -13.93
C PRO A 43 -9.40 -0.07 -12.60
N ALA A 44 -9.28 -0.96 -11.60
CA ALA A 44 -9.81 -0.74 -10.25
C ALA A 44 -8.93 0.18 -9.38
N GLY A 45 -7.82 0.69 -9.92
CA GLY A 45 -6.90 1.55 -9.18
C GLY A 45 -5.97 0.82 -8.21
N ILE A 46 -5.97 -0.51 -8.17
CA ILE A 46 -5.10 -1.31 -7.31
C ILE A 46 -4.78 -2.66 -7.96
N ASN A 47 -3.56 -3.15 -7.75
CA ASN A 47 -3.18 -4.50 -8.13
C ASN A 47 -3.76 -5.51 -7.12
N PRO A 48 -4.52 -6.53 -7.56
CA PRO A 48 -5.02 -7.57 -6.66
C PRO A 48 -3.93 -8.27 -5.83
N SER A 49 -2.73 -8.47 -6.38
CA SER A 49 -1.60 -9.03 -5.63
C SER A 49 -1.19 -8.15 -4.44
N ASP A 50 -1.32 -6.82 -4.57
CA ASP A 50 -0.96 -5.90 -3.49
C ASP A 50 -1.96 -5.98 -2.33
N LEU A 51 -3.23 -6.30 -2.60
CA LEU A 51 -4.22 -6.58 -1.56
C LEU A 51 -3.85 -7.82 -0.75
N TYR A 52 -3.41 -8.89 -1.42
CA TYR A 52 -2.92 -10.09 -0.73
C TYR A 52 -1.64 -9.82 0.06
N LEU A 53 -0.74 -8.99 -0.44
CA LEU A 53 0.45 -8.55 0.30
C LEU A 53 0.08 -7.75 1.56
N MET A 54 -0.83 -6.78 1.44
CA MET A 54 -1.32 -6.00 2.58
C MET A 54 -1.97 -6.91 3.61
N HIS A 55 -2.81 -7.86 3.16
CA HIS A 55 -3.44 -8.82 4.07
C HIS A 55 -2.42 -9.74 4.74
N LEU A 56 -1.42 -10.24 4.00
CA LEU A 56 -0.33 -11.03 4.57
C LEU A 56 0.40 -10.28 5.68
N TYR A 57 0.73 -9.02 5.46
CA TYR A 57 1.39 -8.18 6.45
C TYR A 57 0.52 -8.02 7.71
N LEU A 58 -0.79 -7.82 7.56
CA LEU A 58 -1.71 -7.73 8.69
C LEU A 58 -1.82 -9.03 9.48
N LEU A 59 -1.88 -10.18 8.79
CA LEU A 59 -1.87 -11.49 9.45
C LEU A 59 -0.56 -11.71 10.22
N TRP A 60 0.56 -11.32 9.64
CA TRP A 60 1.85 -11.36 10.31
C TRP A 60 1.84 -10.47 11.55
N CYS A 61 1.42 -9.21 11.46
CA CYS A 61 1.29 -8.31 12.61
C CYS A 61 0.40 -8.87 13.71
N ALA A 62 -0.74 -9.49 13.36
CA ALA A 62 -1.68 -10.05 14.33
C ALA A 62 -1.10 -11.25 15.11
N GLN A 63 -0.20 -12.02 14.50
CA GLN A 63 0.44 -13.17 15.15
C GLN A 63 1.74 -12.81 15.89
N ASN A 64 2.40 -11.73 15.49
CA ASN A 64 3.60 -11.25 16.17
C ASN A 64 3.17 -10.37 17.34
N ARG A 65 3.27 -10.89 18.56
CA ARG A 65 3.07 -10.08 19.76
C ARG A 65 4.12 -8.97 19.79
N ILE A 66 3.66 -7.74 19.76
CA ILE A 66 4.50 -6.56 19.92
C ILE A 66 4.18 -5.96 21.27
N SER A 67 5.21 -5.50 21.98
CA SER A 67 5.03 -4.61 23.12
C SER A 67 4.44 -3.27 22.66
N ASP A 68 3.92 -2.48 23.60
CA ASP A 68 3.48 -1.12 23.30
C ASP A 68 4.60 -0.31 22.63
N PHE A 69 4.24 0.46 21.61
CA PHE A 69 5.18 1.30 20.88
C PHE A 69 5.43 2.61 21.62
N THR A 70 6.70 2.95 21.82
CA THR A 70 7.08 4.25 22.37
C THR A 70 6.83 5.38 21.35
N VAL A 71 6.72 6.62 21.83
CA VAL A 71 6.61 7.81 20.95
C VAL A 71 7.79 7.87 19.96
N GLU A 72 8.97 7.47 20.41
CA GLU A 72 10.19 7.53 19.60
C GLU A 72 10.18 6.49 18.48
N GLN A 73 9.65 5.29 18.75
CA GLN A 73 9.42 4.27 17.72
C GLN A 73 8.36 4.72 16.71
N GLN A 74 7.34 5.43 17.14
CA GLN A 74 6.32 5.98 16.23
C GLN A 74 6.90 7.09 15.33
N LYS A 75 7.77 7.95 15.86
CA LYS A 75 8.51 8.95 15.07
C LYS A 75 9.46 8.29 14.07
N GLU A 76 10.16 7.23 14.46
CA GLU A 76 11.03 6.46 13.56
C GLU A 76 10.21 5.83 12.42
N ALA A 77 9.05 5.25 12.72
CA ALA A 77 8.16 4.70 11.72
C ALA A 77 7.67 5.76 10.71
N ASP A 78 7.36 6.97 11.18
CA ASP A 78 6.96 8.10 10.31
C ASP A 78 8.11 8.58 9.41
N ALA A 79 9.33 8.61 9.94
CA ALA A 79 10.53 8.92 9.15
C ALA A 79 10.77 7.87 8.04
N TRP A 80 10.63 6.58 8.35
CA TRP A 80 10.72 5.52 7.35
C TRP A 80 9.61 5.58 6.31
N ALA A 81 8.38 5.96 6.69
CA ALA A 81 7.31 6.16 5.73
C ALA A 81 7.61 7.31 4.76
N THR A 82 8.21 8.40 5.26
CA THR A 82 8.66 9.52 4.43
C THR A 82 9.76 9.09 3.45
N GLU A 83 10.76 8.35 3.93
CA GLU A 83 11.82 7.80 3.10
C GLU A 83 11.27 6.88 1.99
N ALA A 84 10.28 6.04 2.34
CA ALA A 84 9.58 5.18 1.40
C ALA A 84 8.89 5.99 0.28
N ALA A 85 8.16 7.05 0.66
CA ALA A 85 7.45 7.92 -0.28
C ALA A 85 8.38 8.70 -1.22
N GLN A 86 9.57 9.07 -0.74
CA GLN A 86 10.58 9.75 -1.56
C GLN A 86 11.31 8.82 -2.54
N THR A 87 11.12 7.50 -2.43
CA THR A 87 11.79 6.48 -3.26
C THR A 87 13.33 6.51 -3.18
N CYS A 88 13.88 7.10 -2.11
CA CYS A 88 15.31 7.24 -1.86
C CYS A 88 15.67 6.48 -0.59
N PHE A 89 16.19 5.26 -0.74
CA PHE A 89 16.39 4.35 0.39
C PHE A 89 17.85 4.33 0.86
N SER A 90 18.03 4.64 2.14
CA SER A 90 19.22 4.42 2.94
C SER A 90 19.54 2.93 3.09
N ASP A 91 20.78 2.61 3.42
CA ASP A 91 21.20 1.22 3.67
C ASP A 91 20.46 0.60 4.86
N ALA A 92 20.18 1.39 5.91
CA ALA A 92 19.42 0.96 7.07
C ALA A 92 18.01 0.54 6.67
N PHE A 93 17.30 1.37 5.90
CA PHE A 93 15.98 1.06 5.38
C PHE A 93 16.01 -0.18 4.47
N ARG A 94 17.01 -0.29 3.59
CA ARG A 94 17.16 -1.46 2.71
C ARG A 94 17.33 -2.76 3.49
N ASN A 95 18.21 -2.74 4.49
CA ASN A 95 18.43 -3.88 5.37
C ASN A 95 17.15 -4.26 6.11
N ARG A 96 16.40 -3.28 6.60
CA ARG A 96 15.12 -3.50 7.28
C ARG A 96 14.07 -4.12 6.36
N MET A 97 13.94 -3.63 5.14
CA MET A 97 13.02 -4.21 4.14
C MET A 97 13.40 -5.64 3.77
N ASN A 98 14.69 -5.93 3.58
CA ASN A 98 15.16 -7.29 3.30
C ASN A 98 14.84 -8.25 4.45
N GLN A 99 15.02 -7.80 5.70
CA GLN A 99 14.62 -8.56 6.89
C GLN A 99 13.11 -8.78 6.94
N MET A 100 12.30 -7.78 6.57
CA MET A 100 10.84 -7.90 6.51
C MET A 100 10.40 -8.95 5.47
N PHE A 101 10.94 -8.92 4.25
CA PHE A 101 10.66 -9.96 3.26
C PHE A 101 11.02 -11.37 3.77
N ALA A 102 12.18 -11.52 4.41
CA ALA A 102 12.58 -12.80 5.00
C ALA A 102 11.61 -13.26 6.12
N ALA A 103 11.13 -12.34 6.95
CA ALA A 103 10.16 -12.64 8.00
C ALA A 103 8.81 -13.07 7.42
N LEU A 104 8.32 -12.38 6.39
CA LEU A 104 7.05 -12.70 5.73
C LEU A 104 7.11 -14.04 4.99
N HIS A 105 8.24 -14.36 4.33
CA HIS A 105 8.45 -15.68 3.72
C HIS A 105 8.42 -16.80 4.76
N ARG A 106 9.11 -16.61 5.89
CA ARG A 106 9.08 -17.58 7.00
C ARG A 106 7.66 -17.77 7.53
N PHE A 107 6.92 -16.67 7.70
CA PHE A 107 5.54 -16.70 8.15
C PHE A 107 4.63 -17.46 7.18
N LEU A 108 4.76 -17.23 5.87
CA LEU A 108 4.01 -17.96 4.86
C LEU A 108 4.24 -19.47 4.92
N HIS A 109 5.50 -19.88 5.00
CA HIS A 109 5.87 -21.29 5.12
C HIS A 109 5.24 -21.96 6.35
N GLN A 110 5.10 -21.23 7.46
CA GLN A 110 4.51 -21.74 8.70
C GLN A 110 2.98 -21.74 8.69
N SER A 111 2.36 -20.76 8.04
CA SER A 111 0.92 -20.47 8.14
C SER A 111 0.03 -21.28 7.18
N ARG A 112 0.61 -22.04 6.24
CA ARG A 112 -0.10 -22.81 5.20
C ARG A 112 -1.16 -21.99 4.45
N LEU A 113 -0.87 -20.72 4.19
CA LEU A 113 -1.77 -19.83 3.45
C LEU A 113 -1.86 -20.27 1.98
N PRO A 114 -2.96 -19.94 1.28
CA PRO A 114 -3.11 -20.21 -0.14
C PRO A 114 -1.95 -19.67 -0.99
N GLN A 115 -1.65 -20.33 -2.11
CA GLN A 115 -0.53 -19.98 -2.99
C GLN A 115 -0.56 -18.51 -3.49
N VAL A 116 -1.74 -17.88 -3.55
CA VAL A 116 -1.88 -16.47 -3.97
C VAL A 116 -1.08 -15.51 -3.09
N TYR A 117 -0.87 -15.83 -1.81
CA TYR A 117 -0.07 -15.00 -0.90
C TYR A 117 1.43 -15.11 -1.19
N ASP A 118 1.90 -16.30 -1.55
CA ASP A 118 3.29 -16.54 -1.97
C ASP A 118 3.59 -15.80 -3.28
N GLN A 119 2.68 -15.89 -4.24
CA GLN A 119 2.78 -15.15 -5.51
C GLN A 119 2.81 -13.64 -5.27
N ALA A 120 1.94 -13.13 -4.38
CA ALA A 120 1.91 -11.72 -4.03
C ALA A 120 3.22 -11.25 -3.39
N LEU A 121 3.74 -11.99 -2.41
CA LEU A 121 5.00 -11.65 -1.75
C LEU A 121 6.19 -11.69 -2.72
N THR A 122 6.25 -12.71 -3.58
CA THR A 122 7.29 -12.85 -4.60
C THR A 122 7.25 -11.69 -5.59
N GLN A 123 6.07 -11.32 -6.09
CA GLN A 123 5.93 -10.18 -7.00
C GLN A 123 6.35 -8.86 -6.33
N ALA A 124 6.00 -8.67 -5.05
CA ALA A 124 6.42 -7.50 -4.29
C ALA A 124 7.95 -7.46 -4.11
N GLN A 125 8.57 -8.59 -3.79
CA GLN A 125 10.01 -8.70 -3.65
C GLN A 125 10.74 -8.47 -4.97
N SER A 126 10.20 -8.96 -6.10
CA SER A 126 10.78 -8.65 -7.42
C SER A 126 10.79 -7.15 -7.72
N ARG A 127 9.71 -6.43 -7.38
CA ARG A 127 9.66 -4.96 -7.54
C ARG A 127 10.63 -4.23 -6.60
N TRP A 128 10.88 -4.79 -5.43
CA TRP A 128 11.86 -4.26 -4.48
C TRP A 128 13.31 -4.48 -4.96
N SER A 129 13.62 -5.67 -5.46
CA SER A 129 14.96 -6.04 -5.92
C SER A 129 15.33 -5.44 -7.27
N GLU A 130 14.36 -5.20 -8.15
CA GLU A 130 14.56 -4.53 -9.44
C GLU A 130 13.79 -3.20 -9.45
N PRO A 131 14.43 -2.07 -9.09
CA PRO A 131 13.74 -0.78 -8.90
C PRO A 131 12.94 -0.29 -10.12
N LYS A 132 13.35 -0.68 -11.33
CA LYS A 132 12.66 -0.33 -12.58
C LYS A 132 11.26 -0.96 -12.69
N LEU A 133 10.99 -2.04 -11.95
CA LEU A 133 9.68 -2.69 -11.92
C LEU A 133 8.69 -2.01 -10.96
N SER A 134 9.15 -1.09 -10.11
CA SER A 134 8.27 -0.32 -9.22
C SER A 134 7.26 0.50 -10.02
N TYR A 135 6.06 0.71 -9.47
CA TYR A 135 5.04 1.52 -10.15
C TYR A 135 5.50 2.95 -10.39
N ALA A 136 6.17 3.56 -9.40
CA ALA A 136 6.73 4.90 -9.53
C ALA A 136 7.74 4.99 -10.69
N ALA A 137 8.67 4.03 -10.82
CA ALA A 137 9.64 4.03 -11.92
C ALA A 137 8.96 3.84 -13.28
N ARG A 138 7.96 2.97 -13.37
CA ARG A 138 7.19 2.74 -14.61
C ARG A 138 6.38 3.98 -15.02
N ILE A 139 5.74 4.66 -14.07
CA ILE A 139 5.03 5.91 -14.31
C ILE A 139 6.01 6.99 -14.77
N LYS A 140 7.14 7.14 -14.07
CA LYS A 140 8.19 8.11 -14.43
C LYS A 140 8.70 7.87 -15.85
N ALA A 141 8.93 6.61 -16.23
CA ALA A 141 9.37 6.26 -17.57
C ALA A 141 8.32 6.59 -18.64
N ALA A 142 7.03 6.38 -18.35
CA ALA A 142 5.93 6.69 -19.26
C ALA A 142 5.70 8.21 -19.43
N CYS A 143 6.06 9.01 -18.43
CA CYS A 143 5.90 10.47 -18.41
C CYS A 143 7.18 11.24 -18.80
N ALA A 144 8.20 10.60 -19.39
CA ALA A 144 9.52 11.22 -19.57
C ALA A 144 9.70 12.01 -20.88
N GLU A 145 8.67 12.11 -21.74
CA GLU A 145 8.86 12.55 -23.14
C GLU A 145 8.65 14.05 -23.38
N SER A 146 7.83 14.76 -22.57
CA SER A 146 7.55 16.20 -22.77
C SER A 146 6.92 16.87 -21.54
N PRO A 147 6.86 18.22 -21.45
CA PRO A 147 6.24 18.93 -20.32
C PRO A 147 4.76 18.58 -20.08
N ASN A 148 4.04 18.19 -21.14
CA ASN A 148 2.62 17.80 -21.08
C ASN A 148 2.42 16.27 -21.04
N SER A 149 3.51 15.50 -21.11
CA SER A 149 3.44 14.03 -21.24
C SER A 149 2.70 13.37 -20.08
N ALA A 150 2.83 13.90 -18.85
CA ALA A 150 2.12 13.34 -17.70
C ALA A 150 0.59 13.46 -17.83
N MET A 151 0.08 14.62 -18.28
CA MET A 151 -1.36 14.81 -18.46
C MET A 151 -1.89 14.02 -19.66
N GLN A 152 -1.12 13.99 -20.75
CA GLN A 152 -1.45 13.19 -21.93
C GLN A 152 -1.50 11.69 -21.59
N TRP A 153 -0.52 11.21 -20.83
CA TRP A 153 -0.46 9.84 -20.36
C TRP A 153 -1.60 9.50 -19.39
N ALA A 154 -1.90 10.36 -18.41
CA ALA A 154 -3.04 10.13 -17.51
C ALA A 154 -4.39 10.11 -18.27
N THR A 155 -4.52 10.93 -19.32
CA THR A 155 -5.71 10.94 -20.18
C THR A 155 -5.83 9.64 -20.97
N SER A 156 -4.72 9.15 -21.55
CA SER A 156 -4.73 7.88 -22.29
C SER A 156 -5.02 6.70 -21.36
N GLN A 157 -4.50 6.68 -20.13
CA GLN A 157 -4.84 5.65 -19.14
C GLN A 157 -6.34 5.67 -18.78
N LYS A 158 -6.94 6.86 -18.63
CA LYS A 158 -8.39 6.99 -18.39
C LYS A 158 -9.20 6.42 -19.56
N GLU A 159 -8.85 6.80 -20.79
CA GLU A 159 -9.55 6.34 -22.00
C GLU A 159 -9.45 4.82 -22.18
N GLN A 160 -8.25 4.25 -22.00
CA GLN A 160 -8.04 2.80 -22.05
C GLN A 160 -8.87 2.05 -21.00
N ASN A 161 -8.92 2.56 -19.77
CA ASN A 161 -9.69 1.95 -18.69
C ASN A 161 -11.20 2.06 -18.92
N LEU A 162 -11.69 3.18 -19.47
CA LEU A 162 -13.10 3.33 -19.85
C LEU A 162 -13.49 2.42 -21.02
N GLY A 163 -12.66 2.34 -22.06
CA GLY A 163 -12.87 1.44 -23.20
C GLY A 163 -12.89 -0.03 -22.79
N SER A 164 -11.99 -0.42 -21.88
CA SER A 164 -11.95 -1.79 -21.32
C SER A 164 -13.14 -2.11 -20.41
N SER A 165 -13.70 -1.10 -19.74
CA SER A 165 -14.88 -1.25 -18.87
C SER A 165 -16.17 -1.37 -19.68
N ALA A 166 -16.28 -0.64 -20.80
CA ALA A 166 -17.41 -0.76 -21.73
C ALA A 166 -17.51 -2.14 -22.37
N GLN A 167 -16.37 -2.78 -22.68
CA GLN A 167 -16.32 -4.16 -23.20
C GLN A 167 -16.64 -5.24 -22.15
N ARG A 168 -16.60 -4.91 -20.85
CA ARG A 168 -16.88 -5.83 -19.73
C ARG A 168 -18.29 -5.70 -19.17
N ASN A 169 -19.16 -4.87 -19.76
CA ASN A 169 -20.55 -4.78 -19.33
C ASN A 169 -21.40 -5.85 -20.05
N PRO A 170 -21.82 -6.94 -19.38
CA PRO A 170 -22.73 -7.93 -19.97
C PRO A 170 -24.15 -7.38 -20.20
N TYR A 171 -24.41 -6.12 -19.82
CA TYR A 171 -25.67 -5.41 -19.98
C TYR A 171 -25.53 -4.09 -20.75
N ALA A 172 -24.48 -3.90 -21.56
CA ALA A 172 -24.48 -2.82 -22.54
C ALA A 172 -25.50 -3.17 -23.65
N PRO A 173 -26.34 -2.20 -24.09
CA PRO A 173 -27.40 -2.45 -25.08
C PRO A 173 -26.87 -2.96 -26.41
#